data_AF-A0A1H1GRY2-F1
#
_entry.id   AF-A0A1H1GRY2-F1
#
_cell.length_a   1.000
_cell.length_b   1.000
_cell.length_c   1.000
_cell.angle_alpha   90.00
_cell.angle_beta   90.00
_cell.angle_gamma   90.00
#
_symmetry.space_group_name_H-M   'P 1'
#
loop_
_entity.id
_entity.type
_entity.pdbx_description
1 polymer ?
#
loop_
_entity_poly.entity_id
_entity_poly.type
_entity_poly.pdbx_seq_one_letter_code
_entity_poly.pdbx_strand_id
1 'polypeptide(L)'
;MRVENLDELKCRLRQLFDDPEIAFADFRQHGTMFSVPGKTRQVQACLLAGLTDGAWEGEAGHLFFRSDAQNLHIYLAPARGAVLINASVISLHKDYLASVAQDFSNIED
;
A
#
# COMPACT_ATOMS: atom_id res chain seq x y z
N MET A 1 2.66 -14.09 3.75
CA MET A 1 3.85 -13.54 4.44
C MET A 1 3.42 -12.27 5.14
N ARG A 2 3.73 -12.12 6.43
CA ARG A 2 3.46 -10.90 7.18
C ARG A 2 4.61 -9.91 6.96
N VAL A 3 4.29 -8.65 6.67
CA VAL A 3 5.27 -7.59 6.39
C VAL A 3 5.49 -6.76 7.65
N GLU A 4 6.74 -6.57 8.08
CA GLU A 4 7.06 -5.85 9.32
C GLU A 4 7.80 -4.53 9.10
N ASN A 5 8.38 -4.30 7.92
CA ASN A 5 9.12 -3.08 7.60
C ASN A 5 9.01 -2.69 6.12
N LEU A 6 9.54 -1.52 5.77
CA LEU A 6 9.50 -0.99 4.40
C LEU A 6 10.30 -1.82 3.40
N ASP A 7 11.40 -2.43 3.80
CA ASP A 7 12.22 -3.22 2.87
C ASP A 7 11.53 -4.54 2.53
N GLU A 8 10.89 -5.18 3.52
CA GLU A 8 9.99 -6.31 3.30
C GLU A 8 8.78 -5.92 2.46
N LEU A 9 8.21 -4.74 2.67
CA LEU A 9 7.11 -4.22 1.84
C LEU A 9 7.54 -4.08 0.38
N LYS A 10 8.68 -3.44 0.11
CA LYS A 10 9.23 -3.26 -1.23
C LYS A 10 9.56 -4.59 -1.89
N CYS A 11 10.18 -5.52 -1.16
CA CYS A 11 10.43 -6.88 -1.63
C CYS A 11 9.12 -7.59 -1.99
N ARG A 12 8.10 -7.49 -1.13
CA ARG A 12 6.79 -8.08 -1.38
C ARG A 12 6.11 -7.50 -2.62
N LEU A 13 6.17 -6.18 -2.80
CA LEU A 13 5.60 -5.52 -3.97
C LEU A 13 6.29 -5.95 -5.26
N ARG A 14 7.63 -6.03 -5.30
CA ARG A 14 8.36 -6.56 -6.46
C ARG A 14 7.92 -7.98 -6.83
N GLN A 15 7.72 -8.84 -5.84
CA GLN A 15 7.20 -10.20 -6.06
C GLN A 15 5.76 -10.22 -6.57
N LEU A 16 4.89 -9.36 -6.03
CA LEU A 16 3.48 -9.28 -6.42
C LEU A 16 3.29 -8.81 -7.88
N PHE A 17 4.19 -7.95 -8.34
CA PHE A 17 4.17 -7.40 -9.70
C PHE A 17 5.12 -8.10 -10.67
N ASP A 18 5.89 -9.08 -10.20
CA ASP A 18 6.95 -9.76 -10.96
C ASP A 18 7.92 -8.77 -11.63
N ASP A 19 8.28 -7.71 -10.91
CA ASP A 19 9.13 -6.62 -11.42
C ASP A 19 10.17 -6.23 -10.37
N PRO A 20 11.45 -6.63 -10.54
CA PRO A 20 12.51 -6.27 -9.61
C PRO A 20 12.93 -4.79 -9.71
N GLU A 21 12.62 -4.11 -10.81
CA GLU A 21 13.09 -2.76 -11.12
C GLU A 21 12.11 -1.67 -10.68
N ILE A 22 11.02 -2.02 -9.98
CA ILE A 22 10.08 -1.03 -9.45
C ILE A 22 10.83 0.03 -8.64
N ALA A 23 10.70 1.27 -9.10
CA ALA A 23 11.17 2.46 -8.43
C ALA A 23 10.12 2.92 -7.41
N PHE A 24 10.51 2.89 -6.14
CA PHE A 24 9.67 3.23 -5.01
C PHE A 24 9.94 4.65 -4.54
N ALA A 25 8.89 5.41 -4.25
CA ALA A 25 8.97 6.65 -3.50
C ALA A 25 8.41 6.40 -2.09
N ASP A 26 9.30 6.26 -1.12
CA ASP A 26 8.91 6.02 0.28
C ASP A 26 8.29 7.28 0.89
N PHE A 27 7.27 7.11 1.74
CA PHE A 27 6.63 8.22 2.43
C PHE A 27 6.36 7.90 3.90
N ARG A 28 6.59 8.89 4.77
CA ARG A 28 6.25 8.88 6.21
C ARG A 28 6.71 7.62 6.96
N GLN A 29 7.79 6.96 6.49
CA GLN A 29 8.40 5.75 7.06
C GLN A 29 7.48 4.52 7.20
N HIS A 30 6.24 4.57 6.73
CA HIS A 30 5.26 3.49 6.89
C HIS A 30 4.67 2.99 5.56
N GLY A 31 4.96 3.66 4.44
CA GLY A 31 4.51 3.23 3.14
C GLY A 31 5.39 3.68 1.99
N THR A 32 5.03 3.22 0.79
CA THR A 32 5.71 3.55 -0.46
C THR A 32 4.71 3.67 -1.61
N MET A 33 5.07 4.47 -2.60
CA MET A 33 4.25 4.70 -3.79
C MET A 33 5.03 4.46 -5.08
N PHE A 34 4.32 3.99 -6.10
CA PHE A 34 4.84 3.76 -7.45
C PHE A 34 3.67 3.70 -8.43
N SER A 35 3.98 3.65 -9.73
CA SER A 35 2.96 3.53 -10.77
C SER A 35 3.25 2.37 -11.70
N VAL A 36 2.21 1.67 -12.13
CA VAL A 36 2.31 0.65 -13.19
C VAL A 36 1.39 1.00 -14.34
N PRO A 37 1.73 0.62 -15.59
CA PRO A 37 0.84 0.83 -16.73
C PRO A 37 -0.44 -0.01 -16.61
N GLY A 38 -1.53 0.49 -17.19
CA GLY A 38 -2.79 -0.26 -17.33
C GLY A 38 -3.97 0.33 -16.57
N LYS A 39 -5.00 -0.48 -16.34
CA LYS A 39 -6.25 -0.10 -15.66
C LYS A 39 -6.33 -0.73 -14.28
N THR A 40 -6.96 -0.05 -13.32
CA THR A 40 -7.04 -0.51 -11.92
C THR A 40 -7.55 -1.94 -11.77
N ARG A 41 -8.59 -2.34 -12.53
CA ARG A 41 -9.14 -3.71 -12.48
C ARG A 41 -8.17 -4.77 -13.01
N GLN A 42 -7.33 -4.44 -14.00
CA GLN A 42 -6.31 -5.36 -14.50
C GLN A 42 -5.21 -5.54 -13.46
N VAL A 43 -4.74 -4.43 -12.87
CA VAL A 43 -3.75 -4.46 -11.78
C VAL A 43 -4.29 -5.23 -10.59
N GLN A 44 -5.53 -5.00 -10.17
CA GLN A 44 -6.20 -5.76 -9.13
C GLN A 44 -6.16 -7.27 -9.43
N ALA A 45 -6.54 -7.66 -10.66
CA ALA A 45 -6.57 -9.07 -11.05
C ALA A 45 -5.18 -9.74 -10.99
N CYS A 46 -4.12 -9.04 -11.39
CA CYS A 46 -2.75 -9.51 -11.26
C CYS A 46 -2.36 -9.75 -9.78
N LEU A 47 -2.80 -8.87 -8.89
CA LEU A 47 -2.47 -8.94 -7.47
C LEU A 47 -3.23 -10.04 -6.71
N LEU A 48 -4.41 -10.44 -7.18
CA LEU A 48 -5.26 -11.42 -6.49
C LEU A 48 -4.54 -12.75 -6.20
N ALA A 49 -3.67 -13.21 -7.10
CA ALA A 49 -2.95 -14.48 -6.92
C ALA A 49 -1.96 -14.44 -5.75
N GLY A 50 -1.42 -13.26 -5.43
CA GLY A 50 -0.45 -13.06 -4.35
C GLY A 50 -1.05 -12.48 -3.07
N LEU A 51 -2.30 -12.03 -3.08
CA LEU A 51 -2.94 -11.43 -1.91
C LEU A 51 -4.02 -12.37 -1.37
N THR A 52 -3.73 -13.01 -0.22
CA THR A 52 -4.66 -13.86 0.51
C THR A 52 -5.26 -13.14 1.72
N ASP A 53 -6.36 -13.66 2.28
CA ASP A 53 -6.86 -13.28 3.61
C ASP A 53 -7.12 -11.77 3.77
N GLY A 54 -7.67 -11.16 2.72
CA GLY A 54 -8.07 -9.76 2.68
C GLY A 54 -9.17 -9.56 1.65
N ALA A 55 -9.79 -8.38 1.69
CA ALA A 55 -10.86 -8.02 0.77
C ALA A 55 -10.46 -6.79 -0.05
N TRP A 56 -10.89 -6.78 -1.31
CA TRP A 56 -10.85 -5.59 -2.15
C TRP A 56 -12.18 -4.85 -2.04
N GLU A 57 -12.12 -3.56 -1.76
CA GLU A 57 -13.27 -2.66 -1.67
C GLU A 57 -13.04 -1.43 -2.55
N GLY A 58 -14.10 -0.66 -2.82
CA GLY A 58 -14.02 0.62 -3.50
C GLY A 58 -14.80 0.71 -4.81
N GLU A 59 -14.90 1.95 -5.31
CA GLU A 59 -15.75 2.34 -6.43
C GLU A 59 -15.01 3.25 -7.42
N ALA A 60 -15.60 3.49 -8.60
CA ALA A 60 -15.07 4.42 -9.60
C ALA A 60 -13.59 4.18 -10.02
N GLY A 61 -13.10 2.95 -9.91
CA GLY A 61 -11.72 2.59 -10.25
C GLY A 61 -10.71 2.88 -9.14
N HIS A 62 -11.15 3.36 -7.97
CA HIS A 62 -10.37 3.42 -6.75
C HIS A 62 -10.59 2.13 -5.97
N LEU A 63 -9.51 1.38 -5.71
CA LEU A 63 -9.60 0.08 -5.05
C LEU A 63 -8.68 0.03 -3.84
N PHE A 64 -9.19 -0.51 -2.76
CA PHE A 64 -8.50 -0.65 -1.49
C PHE A 64 -8.44 -2.13 -1.13
N PHE A 65 -7.27 -2.60 -0.75
CA PHE A 65 -7.06 -3.92 -0.20
C PHE A 65 -6.48 -3.79 1.20
N ARG A 66 -7.06 -4.52 2.14
CA ARG A 66 -6.52 -4.64 3.49
C ARG A 66 -6.43 -6.10 3.89
N SER A 67 -5.27 -6.47 4.44
CA SER A 67 -5.09 -7.74 5.14
C SER A 67 -4.32 -7.50 6.44
N ASP A 68 -5.02 -7.61 7.57
CA ASP A 68 -4.39 -7.50 8.90
C ASP A 68 -3.45 -8.70 9.17
N ALA A 69 -3.77 -9.88 8.62
CA ALA A 69 -2.92 -11.07 8.70
C ALA A 69 -1.56 -10.84 8.03
N GLN A 70 -1.55 -10.22 6.85
CA GLN A 70 -0.32 -9.85 6.14
C GLN A 70 0.29 -8.52 6.61
N ASN A 71 -0.38 -7.79 7.51
CA ASN A 71 0.00 -6.45 7.98
C ASN A 71 0.12 -5.41 6.83
N LEU A 72 -0.76 -5.50 5.84
CA LEU A 72 -0.61 -4.81 4.56
C LEU A 72 -1.89 -4.08 4.14
N HIS A 73 -1.71 -2.84 3.70
CA HIS A 73 -2.73 -2.06 3.00
C HIS A 73 -2.22 -1.65 1.62
N ILE A 74 -3.04 -1.81 0.58
CA ILE A 74 -2.75 -1.38 -0.79
C ILE A 74 -3.94 -0.57 -1.31
N TYR A 75 -3.64 0.60 -1.85
CA TYR A 75 -4.59 1.46 -2.54
C TYR A 75 -4.16 1.61 -4.00
N LEU A 76 -5.12 1.42 -4.91
CA LEU A 76 -4.98 1.60 -6.33
C LEU A 76 -5.86 2.78 -6.77
N ALA A 77 -5.26 3.75 -7.47
CA ALA A 77 -5.97 4.88 -8.04
C ALA A 77 -5.71 4.98 -9.56
N PRO A 78 -6.72 5.30 -10.37
CA PRO A 78 -6.52 5.50 -11.79
C PRO A 78 -5.72 6.79 -12.03
N ALA A 79 -4.68 6.70 -12.86
CA ALA A 79 -3.92 7.82 -13.38
C ALA A 79 -3.92 7.74 -14.93
N ARG A 80 -3.68 8.84 -15.65
CA ARG A 80 -3.76 8.84 -17.12
C ARG A 80 -2.82 7.78 -17.73
N GLY A 81 -3.38 6.67 -18.20
CA GLY A 81 -2.65 5.54 -18.80
C GLY A 81 -1.95 4.61 -17.79
N ALA A 82 -2.15 4.81 -16.49
CA ALA A 82 -1.45 4.08 -15.44
C ALA A 82 -2.35 3.88 -14.20
N VAL A 83 -1.85 3.13 -13.24
CA VAL A 83 -2.43 2.99 -11.91
C VAL A 83 -1.39 3.48 -10.91
N LEU A 84 -1.76 4.44 -10.09
CA LEU A 84 -0.98 4.84 -8.93
C LEU A 84 -1.23 3.83 -7.81
N ILE A 85 -0.17 3.30 -7.23
CA ILE A 85 -0.22 2.38 -6.11
C ILE A 85 0.37 3.07 -4.90
N ASN A 86 -0.37 3.03 -3.80
CA ASN A 86 0.09 3.38 -2.48
C ASN A 86 -0.01 2.13 -1.61
N ALA A 87 1.10 1.67 -1.07
CA ALA A 87 1.14 0.51 -0.18
C ALA A 87 1.74 0.91 1.17
N SER A 88 1.24 0.31 2.25
CA SER A 88 1.70 0.62 3.61
C SER A 88 1.67 -0.59 4.52
N VAL A 89 2.57 -0.60 5.50
CA VAL A 89 2.58 -1.54 6.61
C VAL A 89 1.61 -1.04 7.67
N ILE A 90 0.59 -1.85 8.01
CA ILE A 90 -0.53 -1.41 8.85
C ILE A 90 -0.05 -1.01 10.26
N SER A 91 0.84 -1.79 10.88
CA SER A 91 1.40 -1.46 12.20
C SER A 91 2.15 -0.12 12.17
N LEU A 92 3.06 0.07 11.22
CA LEU A 92 3.82 1.33 11.11
C LEU A 92 2.93 2.53 10.83
N HIS A 93 1.88 2.34 10.03
CA HIS A 93 0.91 3.41 9.78
C HIS A 93 0.15 3.80 11.06
N LYS A 94 -0.24 2.81 11.88
CA LYS A 94 -0.88 3.07 13.18
C LYS A 94 0.06 3.81 14.13
N ASP A 95 1.33 3.41 14.19
CA ASP A 95 2.34 4.07 15.03
C ASP A 95 2.53 5.53 14.61
N TYR A 96 2.60 5.79 13.29
CA TYR A 96 2.66 7.14 12.74
C TYR A 96 1.41 7.98 13.09
N LEU A 97 0.21 7.41 12.96
CA LEU A 97 -1.02 8.14 13.32
C LEU A 97 -1.07 8.44 14.82
N ALA A 98 -0.58 7.54 15.67
CA ALA A 98 -0.50 7.75 17.11
C ALA A 98 0.49 8.87 17.47
N SER A 99 1.66 8.93 16.82
CA SER A 99 2.64 10.01 17.06
C SER A 99 2.08 11.36 16.61
N VAL A 100 1.44 11.40 15.44
CA VAL A 100 0.82 12.62 14.91
C VAL A 100 -0.30 13.12 15.83
N ALA A 101 -1.12 12.23 16.38
CA ALA A 101 -2.17 12.61 17.33
C ALA A 101 -1.60 13.23 18.62
N GLN A 102 -0.49 12.69 19.14
CA GLN A 102 0.20 13.27 20.30
C GLN A 102 0.76 14.67 20.01
N ASP A 103 1.33 14.86 18.82
CA ASP A 103 1.85 16.16 18.40
C ASP A 103 0.75 17.24 18.35
N PHE A 104 -0.46 16.88 17.91
CA PHE A 104 -1.60 17.81 17.93
C PHE A 104 -2.09 18.13 19.34
N SER A 105 -2.09 17.17 20.26
CA SER A 105 -2.46 17.42 21.66
C SER A 105 -1.47 18.35 22.37
N ASN A 106 -0.18 18.29 22.03
CA ASN A 106 0.86 19.14 22.62
C ASN A 106 0.85 20.60 22.08
N ILE A 107 0.02 20.92 21.08
CA ILE A 107 -0.14 22.28 20.55
C ILE A 107 -1.25 23.04 21.28
N GLU A 108 -2.15 22.34 21.99
CA GLU A 108 -3.30 22.91 22.70
C GLU A 108 -3.05 23.17 24.20
N ASP A 109 -1.86 22.79 24.72
CA ASP A 109 -1.37 23.07 26.08
C ASP A 109 -0.31 24.21 26.09
#